data_AF-A0A956AN71-F1
#
_entry.id   AF-A0A956AN71-F1
#
_cell.length_a   1.000
_cell.length_b   1.000
_cell.length_c   1.000
_cell.angle_alpha   90.00
_cell.angle_beta   90.00
_cell.angle_gamma   90.00
#
_symmetry.space_group_name_H-M   'P 1'
#
loop_
_entity.id
_entity.type
_entity.pdbx_description
1 polymer ?
#
loop_
_entity_poly.entity_id
_entity_poly.type
_entity_poly.pdbx_seq_one_letter_code
_entity_poly.pdbx_strand_id
1 'polypeptide(L)'
;MFSHPVLLGGFRPFFLMAFVLGALLPLVWALLLSGTLTLPPGAPTGLRWHAHEMLFGFGWAVLFGFLLTASKNWVGVRGMHGGPLLIAVGLFLVERVTVLVAGGA
;
A
#
# COMPACT_ATOMS: atom_id res chain seq x y z
N MET A 1 -12.44 21.28 8.66
CA MET A 1 -12.41 20.07 9.52
C MET A 1 -11.27 19.09 9.20
N PHE A 2 -10.47 19.28 8.14
CA PHE A 2 -9.25 18.46 7.90
C PHE A 2 -8.06 19.37 7.60
N SER A 3 -7.35 19.82 8.64
CA SER A 3 -6.21 20.74 8.55
C SER A 3 -4.85 20.05 8.80
N HIS A 4 -4.82 18.71 8.86
CA HIS A 4 -3.58 17.99 9.16
C HIS A 4 -2.61 18.06 7.96
N PRO A 5 -1.32 18.41 8.14
CA PRO A 5 -0.37 18.65 7.04
C PRO A 5 -0.23 17.49 6.05
N VAL A 6 -0.37 16.24 6.52
CA VAL A 6 -0.39 15.02 5.69
C VAL A 6 -1.55 14.98 4.66
N LEU A 7 -2.54 15.88 4.79
CA LEU A 7 -3.73 15.96 3.93
C LEU A 7 -3.74 17.21 3.02
N LEU A 8 -2.78 18.14 3.15
CA LEU A 8 -2.84 19.47 2.51
C LEU A 8 -2.03 19.60 1.22
N GLY A 9 -1.02 18.76 0.97
CA GLY A 9 -0.24 18.82 -0.26
C GLY A 9 0.75 17.67 -0.40
N GLY A 10 0.64 16.92 -1.51
CA GLY A 10 1.76 16.26 -2.17
C GLY A 10 2.48 15.08 -1.50
N PHE A 11 2.39 14.83 -0.19
CA PHE A 11 2.81 13.56 0.42
C PHE A 11 1.59 12.72 0.72
N ARG A 12 0.93 12.38 -0.39
CA ARG A 12 -0.32 11.63 -0.44
C ARG A 12 -0.15 10.40 0.44
N PRO A 13 -1.14 10.05 1.27
CA PRO A 13 -1.05 8.90 2.16
C PRO A 13 -0.55 7.64 1.44
N PHE A 14 -0.88 7.48 0.15
CA PHE A 14 -0.36 6.43 -0.72
C PHE A 14 1.16 6.44 -0.97
N PHE A 15 1.82 7.60 -1.09
CA PHE A 15 3.29 7.65 -1.16
C PHE A 15 3.96 7.31 0.17
N LEU A 16 3.37 7.73 1.30
CA LEU A 16 3.86 7.32 2.61
C LEU A 16 3.72 5.80 2.79
N MET A 17 2.57 5.25 2.41
CA MET A 17 2.37 3.80 2.40
C MET A 17 3.34 3.09 1.46
N ALA A 18 3.59 3.62 0.26
CA ALA A 18 4.56 3.05 -0.68
C ALA A 18 5.99 3.05 -0.11
N PHE A 19 6.40 4.12 0.59
CA PHE A 19 7.69 4.16 1.28
C PHE A 19 7.80 3.07 2.35
N VAL A 20 6.79 2.97 3.22
CA VAL A 20 6.77 1.97 4.31
C VAL A 20 6.74 0.55 3.75
N LEU A 21 5.86 0.27 2.80
CA LEU A 21 5.71 -1.05 2.18
C LEU A 21 6.95 -1.42 1.35
N GLY A 22 7.52 -0.48 0.60
CA GLY A 22 8.73 -0.68 -0.19
C GLY A 22 9.97 -0.93 0.65
N ALA A 23 10.02 -0.40 1.88
CA ALA A 23 11.08 -0.73 2.83
C ALA A 23 10.86 -2.09 3.51
N LEU A 24 9.63 -2.36 3.98
CA LEU A 24 9.37 -3.52 4.85
C LEU A 24 9.16 -4.83 4.08
N LEU A 25 8.40 -4.83 2.98
CA LEU A 25 8.03 -6.08 2.29
C LEU A 25 9.22 -6.83 1.69
N PRO A 26 10.23 -6.18 1.06
CA PRO A 26 11.43 -6.88 0.62
C PRO A 26 12.25 -7.45 1.79
N LEU A 27 12.27 -6.78 2.95
CA LEU A 27 12.94 -7.30 4.15
C LEU A 27 12.24 -8.55 4.69
N VAL A 28 10.90 -8.53 4.77
CA VAL A 28 10.13 -9.72 5.16
C VAL A 28 10.36 -10.86 4.19
N TRP A 29 10.41 -10.59 2.89
CA TRP A 29 10.74 -11.61 1.88
C TRP A 29 12.13 -12.20 2.07
N ALA A 30 13.15 -11.38 2.32
CA ALA A 30 14.51 -11.87 2.59
C ALA A 30 14.56 -12.79 3.81
N LEU A 31 13.81 -12.44 4.87
CA LEU A 31 13.70 -13.27 6.07
C LEU A 31 12.97 -14.59 5.81
N LEU A 32 11.90 -14.58 5.00
CA LEU A 32 11.22 -15.81 4.55
C LEU A 32 12.13 -16.70 3.69
N LEU A 33 12.90 -16.10 2.77
CA LEU A 33 13.81 -16.82 1.89
C LEU A 33 14.98 -17.44 2.65
N SER A 34 15.49 -16.76 3.68
CA SER A 34 16.53 -17.28 4.57
C SER A 34 16.06 -18.39 5.52
N GLY A 35 14.75 -18.64 5.61
CA GLY A 35 14.15 -19.56 6.58
C GLY A 35 14.07 -19.02 8.01
N THR A 36 14.44 -17.76 8.24
CA THR A 36 14.37 -17.10 9.56
C THR A 36 12.91 -16.84 9.98
N LEU A 37 12.06 -16.53 9.01
CA LEU A 37 10.61 -16.42 9.20
C LEU A 37 9.91 -17.53 8.42
N THR A 38 8.76 -17.95 8.93
CA THR A 38 7.83 -18.85 8.24
C THR A 38 6.45 -18.21 8.19
N LEU A 39 5.73 -18.46 7.10
CA LEU A 39 4.34 -18.03 6.98
C LEU A 39 3.43 -18.96 7.81
N PRO A 40 2.28 -18.47 8.29
CA PRO A 40 1.30 -19.28 9.01
C PRO A 40 0.83 -20.49 8.19
N PRO A 41 0.43 -21.59 8.85
CA PRO A 41 -0.20 -22.72 8.17
C PRO A 41 -1.44 -22.28 7.39
N GLY A 42 -1.52 -22.69 6.11
CA GLY A 42 -2.62 -22.30 5.21
C GLY A 42 -2.36 -21.03 4.38
N ALA A 43 -1.27 -20.30 4.63
CA ALA A 43 -0.83 -19.21 3.77
C ALA A 43 -0.33 -19.71 2.40
N PRO A 44 -0.36 -18.86 1.36
CA PRO A 44 0.26 -19.18 0.07
C PRO A 44 1.76 -19.41 0.22
N THR A 45 2.39 -19.98 -0.82
CA THR A 45 3.85 -20.11 -0.86
C THR A 45 4.50 -18.74 -0.72
N GLY A 46 5.70 -18.68 -0.10
CA GLY A 46 6.40 -17.42 0.12
C GLY A 46 6.58 -16.60 -1.17
N LEU A 47 6.84 -17.27 -2.30
CA LEU A 47 6.95 -16.61 -3.60
C LEU A 47 5.62 -15.98 -4.05
N ARG A 48 4.50 -16.69 -3.91
CA ARG A 48 3.16 -16.15 -4.24
C ARG A 48 2.82 -14.97 -3.33
N TRP A 49 3.10 -15.07 -2.03
CA TRP A 49 2.93 -13.99 -1.08
C TRP A 49 3.76 -12.76 -1.48
N HIS A 50 5.05 -12.95 -1.78
CA HIS A 50 5.93 -11.84 -2.17
C HIS A 50 5.46 -11.14 -3.45
N ALA A 51 5.10 -11.91 -4.48
CA ALA A 51 4.58 -11.37 -5.73
C ALA A 51 3.29 -10.58 -5.50
N HIS A 52 2.37 -11.10 -4.69
CA HIS A 52 1.14 -10.42 -4.30
C HIS A 52 1.45 -9.09 -3.59
N GLU A 53 2.33 -9.11 -2.59
CA GLU A 53 2.66 -7.91 -1.81
C GLU A 53 3.40 -6.84 -2.62
N MET A 54 4.27 -7.23 -3.56
CA MET A 54 4.95 -6.30 -4.45
C MET A 54 3.99 -5.65 -5.45
N LEU A 55 3.07 -6.43 -6.04
CA LEU A 55 2.14 -5.93 -7.04
C LEU A 55 0.98 -5.15 -6.38
N PHE A 56 0.33 -5.78 -5.41
CA PHE A 56 -0.90 -5.25 -4.83
C PHE A 56 -0.67 -4.33 -3.62
N GLY A 57 0.37 -4.57 -2.83
CA GLY A 57 0.72 -3.69 -1.71
C GLY A 57 1.50 -2.48 -2.20
N PHE A 58 2.76 -2.72 -2.57
CA PHE A 58 3.67 -1.65 -3.00
C PHE A 58 3.25 -1.00 -4.32
N GLY A 59 2.97 -1.80 -5.36
CA GLY A 59 2.63 -1.32 -6.69
C GLY A 59 1.39 -0.42 -6.71
N TRP A 60 0.28 -0.85 -6.11
CA TRP A 60 -0.92 0.01 -6.01
C TRP A 60 -0.67 1.28 -5.20
N ALA A 61 0.09 1.22 -4.10
CA ALA A 61 0.40 2.40 -3.31
C ALA A 61 1.17 3.45 -4.15
N VAL A 62 2.17 3.03 -4.93
CA VAL A 62 2.88 3.91 -5.85
C VAL A 62 1.94 4.44 -6.94
N LEU A 63 1.13 3.57 -7.55
CA LEU A 63 0.21 3.93 -8.63
C LEU A 63 -0.81 4.98 -8.18
N PHE A 64 -1.50 4.77 -7.06
CA PHE A 64 -2.47 5.73 -6.54
C PHE A 64 -1.80 7.05 -6.10
N GLY A 65 -0.62 6.96 -5.48
CA GLY A 65 0.20 8.13 -5.13
C GLY A 65 0.53 8.96 -6.38
N PHE A 66 0.99 8.29 -7.44
CA PHE A 66 1.31 8.93 -8.71
C PHE A 66 0.07 9.53 -9.38
N LEU A 67 -1.00 8.75 -9.60
CA LEU A 67 -2.18 9.18 -10.35
C LEU A 67 -2.87 10.38 -9.72
N LEU A 68 -3.02 10.38 -8.40
CA LEU A 68 -3.59 11.52 -7.72
C LEU A 68 -2.70 12.77 -7.94
N THR A 69 -1.36 12.62 -8.03
CA THR A 69 -0.43 13.73 -8.30
C THR A 69 -0.48 14.22 -9.72
N ALA A 70 -0.40 13.29 -10.66
CA ALA A 70 -0.48 13.57 -12.07
C ALA A 70 -1.81 14.24 -12.43
N SER A 71 -2.94 13.84 -11.85
CA SER A 71 -4.25 14.43 -12.19
C SER A 71 -4.29 15.94 -11.95
N LYS A 72 -3.75 16.40 -10.80
CA LYS A 72 -3.72 17.82 -10.48
C LYS A 72 -2.72 18.57 -11.37
N ASN A 73 -1.55 17.98 -11.61
CA ASN A 73 -0.43 18.67 -12.26
C ASN A 73 -0.53 18.67 -13.80
N TRP A 74 -1.07 17.62 -14.41
CA TRP A 74 -1.08 17.44 -15.86
C TRP A 74 -2.46 17.65 -16.48
N VAL A 75 -3.51 17.20 -15.80
CA VAL A 75 -4.90 17.33 -16.29
C VAL A 75 -5.55 18.63 -15.77
N GLY A 76 -4.98 19.24 -14.72
CA GLY A 76 -5.58 20.41 -14.05
C GLY A 76 -6.83 20.10 -13.23
N VAL A 77 -7.21 18.82 -13.15
CA VAL A 77 -8.37 18.35 -12.37
C VAL A 77 -7.92 17.95 -10.98
N ARG A 78 -8.57 18.54 -9.98
CA ARG A 78 -8.33 18.22 -8.57
C ARG A 78 -8.75 16.77 -8.32
N GLY A 79 -7.76 15.88 -8.12
CA GLY A 79 -8.00 14.47 -7.77
C GLY A 79 -8.68 14.29 -6.41
N MET A 80 -8.97 13.04 -6.02
CA MET A 80 -9.66 12.73 -4.75
C MET A 80 -9.01 13.42 -3.55
N HIS A 81 -9.83 14.05 -2.71
CA HIS A 81 -9.40 14.78 -1.51
C HIS A 81 -10.43 14.69 -0.39
N GLY A 82 -10.03 14.89 0.86
CA GLY A 82 -10.95 14.85 2.01
C GLY A 82 -11.58 13.46 2.21
N GLY A 83 -12.90 13.41 2.40
CA GLY A 83 -13.65 12.17 2.70
C GLY A 83 -13.38 11.01 1.72
N PRO A 84 -13.54 11.19 0.40
CA PRO A 84 -13.25 10.13 -0.59
C PRO A 84 -11.82 9.59 -0.52
N LEU A 85 -10.84 10.44 -0.23
CA LEU A 85 -9.45 10.00 -0.06
C LEU A 85 -9.29 9.14 1.21
N LEU A 86 -9.96 9.49 2.30
CA LEU A 86 -9.95 8.70 3.52
C LEU A 86 -10.58 7.32 3.31
N ILE A 87 -11.68 7.24 2.54
CA ILE A 87 -12.31 5.96 2.18
C ILE A 87 -11.33 5.10 1.36
N ALA A 88 -10.67 5.67 0.36
CA ALA A 88 -9.70 4.93 -0.45
C ALA A 88 -8.52 4.40 0.38
N VAL A 89 -8.00 5.21 1.31
CA VAL A 89 -6.95 4.76 2.24
C VAL A 89 -7.49 3.67 3.19
N GLY A 90 -8.70 3.84 3.71
CA GLY A 90 -9.34 2.86 4.59
C GLY A 90 -9.52 1.50 3.91
N LEU A 91 -10.04 1.49 2.67
CA LEU A 91 -10.19 0.27 1.88
C LEU A 91 -8.84 -0.41 1.60
N PHE A 92 -7.82 0.37 1.28
CA PHE A 92 -6.46 -0.16 1.10
C PHE A 92 -5.94 -0.80 2.38
N LEU A 93 -6.09 -0.15 3.54
CA LEU A 93 -5.66 -0.71 4.82
C LEU A 93 -6.46 -1.96 5.23
N VAL A 94 -7.76 -1.99 4.96
CA VAL A 94 -8.60 -3.19 5.21
C VAL A 94 -8.06 -4.36 4.42
N GLU A 95 -7.77 -4.15 3.13
CA GLU A 95 -7.22 -5.21 2.28
C GLU A 95 -5.86 -5.70 2.81
N ARG A 96 -4.97 -4.80 3.26
CA ARG A 96 -3.70 -5.18 3.92
C ARG A 96 -3.92 -6.03 5.17
N VAL A 97 -4.89 -5.68 6.02
CA VAL A 97 -5.22 -6.46 7.22
C VAL A 97 -5.80 -7.82 6.84
N THR A 98 -6.66 -7.89 5.83
CA THR A 98 -7.23 -9.18 5.38
C THR A 98 -6.16 -10.12 4.87
N VAL A 99 -5.15 -9.64 4.13
CA VAL A 99 -4.05 -10.49 3.66
C VAL A 99 -3.21 -11.02 4.84
N LEU A 100 -2.97 -10.18 5.86
CA LEU A 100 -2.24 -10.59 7.06
C LEU A 100 -2.97 -11.65 7.89
N VAL A 101 -4.30 -11.56 8.00
CA VAL A 101 -5.11 -12.43 8.87
C VAL A 101 -5.61 -13.68 8.15
N ALA A 102 -6.02 -13.54 6.89
CA ALA A 102 -6.65 -14.62 6.12
C ALA A 102 -5.66 -15.41 5.25
N GLY A 103 -4.37 -15.04 5.22
CA GLY A 103 -3.35 -15.72 4.42
C GLY A 103 -3.70 -15.71 2.94
N GLY A 104 -3.85 -14.50 2.37
CA GLY A 104 -4.36 -14.20 1.02
C GLY A 104 -4.36 -15.38 0.02
N ALA A 105 -5.57 -15.73 -0.45
CA ALA A 105 -5.92 -16.89 -1.29
C ALA A 105 -4.92 -17.31 -2.39
#